data_AF-A0A8X6IRQ0-F1
#
_entry.id   AF-A0A8X6IRQ0-F1
#
_cell.length_a   1.000
_cell.length_b   1.000
_cell.length_c   1.000
_cell.angle_alpha   90.00
_cell.angle_beta   90.00
_cell.angle_gamma   90.00
#
_symmetry.space_group_name_H-M   'P 1'
#
loop_
_entity.id
_entity.type
_entity.pdbx_description
1 polymer ?
#
loop_
_entity_poly.entity_id
_entity_poly.type
_entity_poly.pdbx_seq_one_letter_code
_entity_poly.pdbx_strand_id
1 'polypeptide(L)'
;MSKLKHPSCLLCVGATQSGKTSLIRQMIAQKAYDYEFKNTIWCYKAFQDWFFEEKGISFVQGIPENFENESLVIIDDWMSDLNGKIAELFTVTSHHSRISVILILQNLFPRTKVMRDISLNAQYIILFKNNRDVG
;
A
#
# COMPACT_ATOMS: atom_id res chain seq x y z
N MET A 1 1.40 -12.58 -16.83
CA MET A 1 1.29 -12.50 -15.36
C MET A 1 -0.18 -12.30 -15.03
N SER A 2 -0.74 -13.06 -14.08
CA SER A 2 -2.11 -12.82 -13.61
C SER A 2 -2.20 -11.43 -12.96
N LYS A 3 -3.27 -10.69 -13.26
CA LYS A 3 -3.54 -9.39 -12.64
C LYS A 3 -3.93 -9.56 -11.16
N LEU A 4 -3.65 -8.55 -10.35
CA LEU A 4 -4.12 -8.48 -8.96
C LEU A 4 -5.64 -8.33 -8.92
N LYS A 5 -6.30 -9.00 -7.98
CA LYS A 5 -7.75 -8.95 -7.82
C LYS A 5 -8.19 -7.69 -7.07
N HIS A 6 -9.33 -7.13 -7.47
CA HIS A 6 -10.02 -6.09 -6.72
C HIS A 6 -11.35 -6.62 -6.11
N PRO A 7 -11.68 -6.30 -4.85
CA PRO A 7 -10.85 -5.64 -3.83
C PRO A 7 -9.75 -6.57 -3.30
N SER A 8 -8.64 -5.99 -2.82
CA SER A 8 -7.57 -6.75 -2.16
C SER A 8 -6.62 -5.86 -1.36
N CYS A 9 -5.94 -6.49 -0.42
CA CYS A 9 -4.91 -5.91 0.43
C CYS A 9 -3.54 -6.51 0.05
N LEU A 10 -2.56 -5.64 -0.17
CA LEU A 10 -1.21 -5.99 -0.59
C LEU A 10 -0.17 -5.37 0.36
N LEU A 11 0.81 -6.17 0.77
CA LEU A 11 2.01 -5.70 1.45
C LEU A 11 3.17 -5.61 0.46
N CYS A 12 3.81 -4.44 0.38
CA CYS A 12 5.02 -4.24 -0.40
C CYS A 12 6.18 -3.93 0.55
N VAL A 13 7.10 -4.88 0.71
CA VAL A 13 8.06 -4.87 1.82
C VAL A 13 9.50 -4.93 1.34
N GLY A 14 10.39 -4.14 1.94
CA GLY A 14 11.81 -4.08 1.58
C GLY A 14 12.51 -2.89 2.21
N ALA A 15 13.84 -2.93 2.35
CA ALA A 15 14.60 -1.83 2.96
C ALA A 15 14.40 -0.47 2.25
N THR A 16 14.75 0.63 2.92
CA THR A 16 14.77 1.97 2.29
C THR A 16 15.57 1.94 0.99
N GLN A 17 15.09 2.65 -0.03
CA GLN A 17 15.66 2.67 -1.39
C GLN A 17 15.67 1.32 -2.15
N SER A 18 14.96 0.29 -1.67
CA SER A 18 14.89 -1.00 -2.39
C SER A 18 14.08 -0.98 -3.70
N GLY A 19 13.43 0.14 -4.06
CA GLY A 19 12.62 0.26 -5.28
C GLY A 19 11.11 0.03 -5.11
N LYS A 20 10.60 -0.06 -3.87
CA LYS A 20 9.17 -0.28 -3.58
C LYS A 20 8.27 0.76 -4.24
N THR A 21 8.50 2.05 -3.95
CA THR A 21 7.71 3.16 -4.49
C THR A 21 7.71 3.13 -6.02
N SER A 22 8.86 2.91 -6.63
CA SER A 22 8.99 2.77 -8.10
C SER A 22 8.19 1.60 -8.65
N LEU A 23 8.19 0.43 -7.98
CA LEU A 23 7.38 -0.71 -8.38
C LEU A 23 5.88 -0.39 -8.29
N ILE A 24 5.43 0.24 -7.20
CA ILE A 24 4.00 0.59 -7.05
C ILE A 24 3.57 1.60 -8.12
N ARG A 25 4.39 2.62 -8.42
CA ARG A 25 4.16 3.54 -9.55
C ARG A 25 4.04 2.78 -10.87
N GLN A 26 4.96 1.85 -11.14
CA GLN A 26 4.92 1.02 -12.34
C GLN A 26 3.66 0.14 -12.40
N MET A 27 3.23 -0.44 -11.27
CA MET A 27 2.00 -1.24 -11.19
C MET A 27 0.75 -0.43 -11.52
N ILE A 28 0.68 0.83 -11.05
CA ILE A 28 -0.41 1.76 -11.38
C ILE A 28 -0.39 2.06 -12.88
N ALA A 29 0.77 2.49 -13.41
CA ALA A 29 0.92 2.83 -14.83
C ALA A 29 0.60 1.65 -15.77
N GLN A 30 0.92 0.42 -15.36
CA GLN A 30 0.67 -0.79 -16.14
C GLN A 30 -0.70 -1.43 -15.89
N LYS A 31 -1.58 -0.79 -15.09
CA LYS A 31 -2.91 -1.31 -14.71
C LYS A 31 -2.82 -2.75 -14.20
N ALA A 32 -1.96 -2.99 -13.21
CA ALA A 32 -1.65 -4.32 -12.67
C ALA A 32 -2.85 -5.03 -12.02
N TYR A 33 -3.92 -4.30 -11.70
CA TYR A 33 -5.18 -4.85 -11.21
C TYR A 33 -6.11 -5.27 -12.35
N ASP A 34 -7.00 -6.21 -12.06
CA ASP A 34 -8.09 -6.64 -12.95
C ASP A 34 -9.28 -5.68 -12.97
N TYR A 35 -9.13 -4.55 -12.30
CA TYR A 35 -10.11 -3.47 -12.21
C TYR A 35 -9.45 -2.12 -12.51
N GLU A 36 -10.22 -1.23 -13.12
CA GLU A 36 -9.82 0.15 -13.41
C GLU A 36 -10.43 1.08 -12.35
N PHE A 37 -9.60 1.52 -11.41
CA PHE A 37 -10.04 2.34 -10.27
C PHE A 37 -10.49 3.72 -10.71
N LYS A 38 -11.55 4.23 -10.07
CA LYS A 38 -12.01 5.61 -10.27
C LYS A 38 -11.07 6.61 -9.63
N ASN A 39 -10.53 6.25 -8.47
CA ASN A 39 -9.60 7.07 -7.70
C ASN A 39 -8.37 6.26 -7.31
N THR A 40 -7.21 6.90 -7.42
CA THR A 40 -5.97 6.40 -6.82
C THR A 40 -5.51 7.41 -5.79
N ILE A 41 -5.42 7.00 -4.54
CA ILE A 41 -5.09 7.87 -3.40
C ILE A 41 -3.75 7.42 -2.83
N TRP A 42 -2.79 8.33 -2.75
CA TRP A 42 -1.49 8.07 -2.16
C TRP A 42 -1.33 8.84 -0.84
N CYS A 43 -1.40 8.10 0.26
CA CYS A 43 -1.24 8.60 1.61
C CYS A 43 0.24 8.69 1.96
N TYR A 44 0.74 9.89 2.26
CA TYR A 44 2.16 10.16 2.57
C TYR A 44 2.32 10.90 3.90
N LYS A 45 3.54 10.89 4.45
CA LYS A 45 3.91 11.74 5.60
C LYS A 45 4.75 12.93 5.21
N ALA A 46 5.80 12.69 4.43
CA ALA A 46 6.68 13.70 3.87
C ALA A 46 6.42 13.88 2.38
N PHE A 47 6.35 15.14 1.95
CA PHE A 47 6.20 15.50 0.54
C PHE A 47 7.42 15.02 -0.26
N GLN A 48 7.21 14.59 -1.51
CA GLN A 48 8.27 14.14 -2.41
C GLN A 48 8.07 14.77 -3.79
N ASP A 49 9.13 15.27 -4.41
CA ASP A 49 9.04 16.05 -5.65
C ASP A 49 8.43 15.26 -6.82
N TRP A 50 8.59 13.93 -6.85
CA TRP A 50 8.01 13.09 -7.90
C TRP A 50 6.48 13.08 -7.90
N PHE A 51 5.82 13.58 -6.85
CA PHE A 51 4.36 13.73 -6.84
C PHE A 51 3.88 14.60 -8.01
N PHE A 52 4.68 15.57 -8.45
CA PHE A 52 4.34 16.41 -9.60
C PHE A 52 4.41 15.67 -10.95
N GLU A 53 5.08 14.52 -11.00
CA GLU A 53 5.23 13.70 -12.22
C GLU A 53 4.00 12.83 -12.49
N GLU A 54 3.21 12.52 -11.45
CA GLU A 54 2.14 11.53 -11.52
C GLU A 54 0.77 12.20 -11.66
N LYS A 55 0.14 12.03 -12.82
CA LYS A 55 -1.24 12.46 -13.08
C LYS A 55 -2.22 11.36 -12.69
N GLY A 56 -3.37 11.76 -12.12
CA GLY A 56 -4.43 10.82 -11.73
C GLY A 56 -4.20 10.11 -10.39
N ILE A 57 -3.16 10.52 -9.64
CA ILE A 57 -2.97 10.15 -8.24
C ILE A 57 -3.30 11.35 -7.37
N SER A 58 -4.21 11.17 -6.42
CA SER A 58 -4.51 12.14 -5.37
C SER A 58 -3.56 11.92 -4.19
N PHE A 59 -2.60 12.82 -4.03
CA PHE A 59 -1.64 12.78 -2.92
C PHE A 59 -2.25 13.43 -1.67
N VAL A 60 -2.37 12.65 -0.60
CA VAL A 60 -2.97 13.08 0.67
C VAL A 60 -1.94 12.93 1.78
N GLN A 61 -1.67 14.01 2.52
CA GLN A 61 -0.84 13.91 3.71
C GLN A 61 -1.68 13.33 4.85
N GLY A 62 -1.20 12.27 5.51
CA GLY A 62 -1.99 11.58 6.54
C GLY A 62 -2.77 10.37 5.99
N ILE A 63 -3.70 9.87 6.82
CA ILE A 63 -4.66 8.82 6.43
C ILE A 63 -6.07 9.40 6.60
N PRO A 64 -6.84 9.57 5.51
CA PRO A 64 -8.17 10.18 5.58
C PRO A 64 -9.12 9.33 6.42
N GLU A 65 -10.18 9.94 6.95
CA GLU A 65 -11.20 9.23 7.75
C GLU A 65 -12.02 8.24 6.92
N ASN A 66 -12.31 8.62 5.68
CA ASN A 66 -13.10 7.82 4.75
C ASN A 66 -12.37 7.73 3.41
N PHE A 67 -12.60 6.62 2.71
CA PHE A 67 -12.12 6.41 1.36
C PHE A 67 -13.31 6.30 0.42
N GLU A 68 -13.19 6.87 -0.77
CA GLU A 68 -14.21 6.69 -1.79
C GLU A 68 -14.24 5.23 -2.25
N ASN A 69 -15.43 4.71 -2.57
CA ASN A 69 -15.57 3.35 -3.09
C ASN A 69 -14.82 3.19 -4.41
N GLU A 70 -14.42 1.97 -4.74
CA GLU A 70 -13.73 1.64 -6.00
C GLU A 70 -12.39 2.39 -6.17
N SER A 71 -11.72 2.65 -5.04
CA SER A 71 -10.41 3.31 -4.97
C SER A 71 -9.25 2.34 -4.77
N LEU A 72 -8.09 2.71 -5.30
CA LEU A 72 -6.80 2.15 -4.91
C LEU A 72 -6.15 3.08 -3.89
N VAL A 73 -5.87 2.56 -2.69
CA VAL A 73 -5.28 3.31 -1.59
C VAL A 73 -3.86 2.81 -1.37
N ILE A 74 -2.88 3.71 -1.49
CA ILE A 74 -1.47 3.44 -1.20
C ILE A 74 -1.13 4.14 0.12
N ILE A 75 -0.58 3.38 1.07
CA ILE A 75 -0.11 3.88 2.36
C ILE A 75 1.41 3.74 2.38
N ASP A 76 2.11 4.87 2.28
CA ASP A 76 3.58 4.91 2.22
C ASP A 76 4.18 5.58 3.47
N ASP A 77 5.30 5.05 3.93
CA ASP A 77 6.08 5.55 5.08
C ASP A 77 5.37 5.54 6.44
N TRP A 78 4.42 4.61 6.63
CA TRP A 78 3.63 4.48 7.87
C TRP A 78 4.14 3.44 8.88
N MET A 79 5.27 2.78 8.62
CA MET A 79 5.74 1.65 9.46
C MET A 79 5.81 1.96 10.97
N SER A 80 6.32 3.13 11.37
CA SER A 80 6.41 3.54 12.78
C SER A 80 5.07 3.89 13.42
N ASP A 81 4.07 4.19 12.59
CA ASP A 81 2.77 4.75 13.00
C ASP A 81 1.61 3.81 12.63
N LEU A 82 1.93 2.53 12.43
CA LEU A 82 0.93 1.48 12.23
C LEU A 82 0.02 1.40 13.45
N ASN A 83 -1.27 1.62 13.22
CA ASN A 83 -2.30 1.69 14.25
C ASN A 83 -3.54 0.86 13.87
N GLY A 84 -4.54 0.85 14.75
CA GLY A 84 -5.78 0.09 14.55
C GLY A 84 -6.55 0.49 13.29
N LYS A 85 -6.51 1.76 12.89
CA LYS A 85 -7.19 2.27 11.68
C LYS A 85 -6.61 1.64 10.41
N ILE A 86 -5.29 1.50 10.33
CA ILE A 86 -4.63 0.81 9.19
C ILE A 86 -4.96 -0.69 9.21
N ALA A 87 -5.02 -1.30 10.39
CA ALA A 87 -5.41 -2.70 10.52
C ALA A 87 -6.85 -2.93 10.03
N GLU A 88 -7.78 -2.03 10.37
CA GLU A 88 -9.18 -2.09 9.95
C GLU A 88 -9.34 -2.02 8.43
N LEU A 89 -8.48 -1.24 7.74
CA LEU A 89 -8.43 -1.23 6.28
C LEU A 89 -8.13 -2.60 5.69
N PHE A 90 -7.31 -3.40 6.38
CA PHE A 90 -6.94 -4.73 5.94
C PHE A 90 -7.99 -5.79 6.29
N THR A 91 -8.90 -5.55 7.24
CA THR A 91 -9.89 -6.54 7.68
C THR A 91 -11.28 -6.34 7.06
N VAL A 92 -11.93 -5.21 7.36
CA VAL A 92 -13.36 -4.99 7.10
C VAL A 92 -13.51 -3.97 5.98
N THR A 93 -12.80 -2.85 6.06
CA THR A 93 -13.09 -1.70 5.20
C THR A 93 -12.80 -1.99 3.72
N SER A 94 -11.78 -2.77 3.38
CA SER A 94 -11.46 -3.09 1.98
C SER A 94 -12.57 -3.84 1.26
N HIS A 95 -13.16 -4.83 1.91
CA HIS A 95 -14.23 -5.64 1.35
C HIS A 95 -15.56 -4.88 1.31
N HIS A 96 -15.92 -4.18 2.39
CA HIS A 96 -17.18 -3.45 2.47
C HIS A 96 -17.22 -2.19 1.59
N SER A 97 -16.11 -1.43 1.58
CA SER A 97 -16.00 -0.19 0.77
C SER A 97 -15.52 -0.49 -0.65
N ARG A 98 -15.29 -1.76 -0.98
CA ARG A 98 -14.79 -2.21 -2.29
C ARG A 98 -13.58 -1.38 -2.72
N ILE A 99 -12.56 -1.33 -1.86
CA ILE A 99 -11.28 -0.65 -2.12
C ILE A 99 -10.14 -1.67 -2.14
N SER A 100 -9.07 -1.35 -2.87
CA SER A 100 -7.82 -2.09 -2.77
C SER A 100 -6.80 -1.27 -1.98
N VAL A 101 -6.02 -1.92 -1.13
CA VAL A 101 -5.04 -1.27 -0.24
C VAL A 101 -3.64 -1.82 -0.51
N ILE A 102 -2.67 -0.94 -0.70
CA ILE A 102 -1.25 -1.27 -0.77
C ILE A 102 -0.56 -0.60 0.42
N LEU A 103 0.03 -1.39 1.30
CA LEU A 103 0.83 -0.89 2.41
C LEU A 103 2.32 -1.12 2.14
N ILE A 104 3.08 -0.04 2.10
CA ILE A 104 4.52 -0.05 1.86
C ILE A 104 5.26 -0.08 3.22
N LEU A 105 6.12 -1.07 3.41
CA LEU A 105 6.81 -1.34 4.68
C LEU A 105 8.33 -1.53 4.48
N GLN A 106 9.12 -1.11 5.47
CA GLN A 106 10.58 -1.31 5.44
C GLN A 106 11.03 -2.69 5.94
N ASN A 107 10.14 -3.39 6.64
CA ASN A 107 10.36 -4.70 7.25
C ASN A 107 9.00 -5.43 7.30
N LEU A 108 9.01 -6.76 7.16
CA LEU A 108 7.79 -7.56 7.23
C LEU A 108 7.31 -7.75 8.67
N PHE A 109 8.23 -7.62 9.63
CA PHE A 109 7.98 -7.85 11.05
C PHE A 109 8.31 -6.61 11.91
N PRO A 110 7.68 -5.45 11.67
CA PRO A 110 7.76 -4.32 12.60
C PRO A 110 7.23 -4.74 13.98
N ARG A 111 7.84 -4.18 15.04
CA ARG A 111 7.43 -4.41 16.43
C ARG A 111 6.16 -3.61 16.77
N THR A 112 5.05 -3.90 16.11
CA THR A 112 3.74 -3.31 16.38
C THR A 112 2.69 -4.40 16.58
N LYS A 113 1.73 -4.14 17.47
CA LYS A 113 0.67 -5.11 17.82
C LYS A 113 -0.25 -5.43 16.64
N VAL A 114 -0.41 -4.48 15.72
CA VAL A 114 -1.36 -4.60 14.59
C VAL A 114 -0.81 -5.31 13.36
N MET A 115 0.52 -5.50 13.28
CA MET A 115 1.14 -6.08 12.08
C MET A 115 0.68 -7.51 11.83
N ARG A 116 0.47 -8.28 12.90
CA ARG A 116 -0.02 -9.65 12.79
C ARG A 116 -1.35 -9.68 12.04
N ASP A 117 -2.30 -8.85 12.46
CA ASP A 117 -3.62 -8.80 11.85
C ASP A 117 -3.55 -8.30 10.40
N ILE A 118 -2.77 -7.25 10.14
CA ILE A 118 -2.51 -6.76 8.78
C ILE A 118 -1.96 -7.87 7.89
N SER A 119 -0.94 -8.61 8.34
CA SER A 119 -0.30 -9.66 7.55
C SER A 119 -1.20 -10.86 7.27
N LEU A 120 -2.04 -11.24 8.23
CA LEU A 120 -2.98 -12.36 8.09
C LEU A 120 -4.09 -12.06 7.09
N ASN A 121 -4.46 -10.78 6.94
CA ASN A 121 -5.52 -10.35 6.04
C ASN A 121 -5.00 -9.82 4.68
N ALA A 122 -3.69 -9.77 4.48
CA ALA A 122 -3.11 -9.43 3.18
C ALA A 122 -3.23 -10.61 2.21
N GLN A 123 -3.91 -10.42 1.08
CA GLN A 123 -4.01 -11.44 0.01
C GLN A 123 -2.74 -11.52 -0.83
N TYR A 124 -1.94 -10.44 -0.86
CA TYR A 124 -0.70 -10.38 -1.62
C TYR A 124 0.46 -9.85 -0.77
N ILE A 125 1.63 -10.42 -0.95
CA ILE A 125 2.88 -9.93 -0.34
C ILE A 125 3.96 -9.90 -1.43
N ILE A 126 4.53 -8.73 -1.65
CA ILE A 126 5.72 -8.50 -2.48
C ILE A 126 6.89 -8.26 -1.54
N LEU A 127 7.90 -9.12 -1.62
CA LEU A 127 9.13 -9.02 -0.83
C LEU A 127 10.29 -8.63 -1.73
N PHE A 128 10.94 -7.51 -1.41
CA PHE A 128 12.20 -7.13 -2.01
C PHE A 128 13.36 -7.78 -1.26
N LYS A 129 14.44 -8.09 -1.99
CA LYS A 129 15.66 -8.63 -1.40
C LYS A 129 16.20 -7.66 -0.34
N ASN A 130 16.50 -8.19 0.83
CA ASN A 130 17.13 -7.45 1.91
C ASN A 130 18.63 -7.78 1.93
N ASN A 131 19.49 -6.78 1.78
CA ASN A 131 20.94 -6.98 1.78
C ASN A 131 21.48 -7.48 3.14
N ARG A 132 20.72 -7.33 4.23
CA ARG A 132 21.05 -7.93 5.53
C ARG A 132 21.01 -9.47 5.51
N ASP A 133 20.19 -10.04 4.64
CA ASP A 133 19.99 -11.50 4.54
C ASP A 133 20.94 -12.14 3.52
N VAL A 134 21.82 -11.34 2.92
CA VAL A 134 22.94 -11.81 2.10
C VAL A 134 24.10 -12.10 3.05
N GLY A 135 23.96 -13.22 3.77
CA GLY A 135 25.10 -13.88 4.43
C GLY A 135 26.04 -14.49 3.41
#